data_AF-A0A927MHB6-F1
#
_entry.id   AF-A0A927MHB6-F1
#
_cell.length_a   1.000
_cell.length_b   1.000
_cell.length_c   1.000
_cell.angle_alpha   90.00
_cell.angle_beta   90.00
_cell.angle_gamma   90.00
#
_symmetry.space_group_name_H-M   'P 1'
#
loop_
_entity.id
_entity.type
_entity.pdbx_description
1 polymer ?
#
loop_
_entity_poly.entity_id
_entity_poly.type
_entity_poly.pdbx_seq_one_letter_code
_entity_poly.pdbx_strand_id
1 'polypeptide(L)'
;MITGADTDVALIVALGGPHARRLLADHPATDQRYWLRVWAARGLLWAWDDNGLDGVRMALRDPQWRVREMAAKVVARQLLGDLLPAVAKLRGDPVLRVHAAATRAVAMLTSAGA
;
A
#
# COMPACT_ATOMS: atom_id res chain seq x y z
N MET A 1 4.75 7.95 -7.64
CA MET A 1 4.64 6.49 -7.33
C MET A 1 3.27 6.00 -6.86
N ILE A 2 2.73 6.47 -5.74
CA ILE A 2 1.43 5.96 -5.23
C ILE A 2 0.23 6.57 -6.00
N THR A 3 0.43 7.78 -6.53
CA THR A 3 -0.46 8.55 -7.42
C THR A 3 -0.16 8.34 -8.91
N GLY A 4 0.91 7.63 -9.27
CA GLY A 4 1.27 7.35 -10.66
C GLY A 4 2.15 8.38 -11.40
N ALA A 5 2.59 9.47 -10.76
CA ALA A 5 3.52 10.43 -11.38
C ALA A 5 5.01 10.15 -11.07
N ASP A 6 5.87 10.69 -11.95
CA ASP A 6 7.31 10.51 -12.22
C ASP A 6 8.12 9.65 -11.26
N THR A 7 8.87 8.71 -11.83
CA THR A 7 9.37 7.56 -11.08
C THR A 7 10.84 7.31 -11.31
N ASP A 8 11.65 7.50 -10.27
CA ASP A 8 13.05 7.08 -10.27
C ASP A 8 13.14 5.56 -10.49
N VAL A 9 13.70 5.16 -11.63
CA VAL A 9 13.88 3.76 -12.04
C VAL A 9 14.72 2.99 -11.01
N ALA A 10 15.75 3.60 -10.44
CA ALA A 10 16.58 2.96 -9.44
C ALA A 10 15.78 2.66 -8.17
N LEU A 11 14.92 3.59 -7.74
CA LEU A 11 14.03 3.38 -6.60
C LEU A 11 13.01 2.26 -6.86
N ILE A 12 12.41 2.21 -8.05
CA ILE A 12 11.49 1.12 -8.43
C ILE A 12 12.20 -0.23 -8.40
N VAL A 13 13.42 -0.31 -8.94
CA VAL A 13 14.22 -1.55 -8.94
C VAL A 13 14.61 -1.96 -7.52
N ALA A 14 14.94 -1.01 -6.64
CA ALA A 14 15.23 -1.31 -5.24
C ALA A 14 14.01 -1.90 -4.52
N LEU A 15 12.81 -1.36 -4.75
CA LEU A 15 11.58 -1.81 -4.08
C LEU A 15 10.98 -3.10 -4.68
N GLY A 16 11.11 -3.29 -6.00
CA GLY A 16 10.50 -4.40 -6.73
C GLY A 16 11.46 -5.54 -7.11
N GLY A 17 12.76 -5.37 -6.91
CA GLY A 17 13.78 -6.39 -7.15
C GLY A 17 13.91 -6.79 -8.63
N PRO A 18 14.40 -8.02 -8.94
CA PRO A 18 14.58 -8.48 -10.32
C PRO A 18 13.31 -8.41 -11.18
N HIS A 19 12.12 -8.53 -10.57
CA HIS A 19 10.85 -8.42 -11.29
C HIS A 19 10.60 -6.99 -11.81
N ALA A 20 11.00 -5.95 -11.07
CA ALA A 20 10.90 -4.57 -11.52
C ALA A 20 11.69 -4.31 -12.80
N ARG A 21 12.86 -4.93 -12.97
CA ARG A 21 13.68 -4.76 -14.18
C ARG A 21 12.95 -5.25 -15.43
N ARG A 22 12.29 -6.41 -15.35
CA ARG A 22 11.49 -6.95 -16.47
C ARG A 22 10.26 -6.08 -16.75
N LEU A 23 9.56 -5.68 -15.70
CA LEU A 23 8.35 -4.86 -15.80
C LEU A 23 8.62 -3.48 -16.41
N LEU A 24 9.82 -2.92 -16.20
CA LEU A 24 10.23 -1.65 -16.80
C LEU A 24 10.80 -1.80 -18.22
N ALA A 25 11.47 -2.92 -18.53
CA ALA A 25 12.03 -3.17 -19.86
C ALA A 25 10.95 -3.35 -20.94
N ASP A 26 9.84 -3.99 -20.59
CA ASP A 26 8.82 -4.37 -21.58
C ASP A 26 7.70 -3.34 -21.74
N HIS A 27 7.81 -2.15 -21.12
CA HIS A 27 6.71 -1.22 -20.82
C HIS A 27 5.52 -1.93 -20.15
N PRO A 28 5.19 -1.60 -18.88
CA PRO A 28 4.23 -2.41 -18.14
C PRO A 28 2.86 -2.40 -18.84
N ALA A 29 2.45 -3.60 -19.27
CA ALA A 29 1.07 -3.87 -19.64
C ALA A 29 0.15 -3.32 -18.54
N THR A 30 -1.00 -2.78 -18.94
CA THR A 30 -1.89 -2.02 -18.05
C THR A 30 -2.27 -2.79 -16.77
N ASP A 31 -2.37 -4.11 -16.88
CA ASP A 31 -2.66 -5.05 -15.81
C ASP A 31 -1.51 -5.24 -14.80
N GLN A 32 -0.28 -4.87 -15.13
CA GLN A 32 0.89 -4.99 -14.25
C GLN A 32 1.27 -3.68 -13.55
N ARG A 33 0.71 -2.54 -13.98
CA ARG A 33 1.05 -1.21 -13.42
C ARG A 33 0.74 -1.07 -11.93
N TYR A 34 -0.16 -1.88 -11.38
CA TYR A 34 -0.45 -1.86 -9.94
C TYR A 34 0.74 -2.28 -9.07
N TRP A 35 1.70 -3.04 -9.62
CA TRP A 35 2.90 -3.42 -8.88
C TRP A 35 3.71 -2.22 -8.40
N LEU A 36 3.73 -1.13 -9.18
CA LEU A 36 4.38 0.11 -8.77
C LEU A 36 3.75 0.67 -7.47
N ARG A 37 2.42 0.59 -7.34
CA ARG A 37 1.70 1.02 -6.12
C ARG A 37 1.92 0.06 -4.96
N VAL A 38 1.98 -1.25 -5.22
CA VAL A 38 2.33 -2.26 -4.20
C VAL A 38 3.74 -2.03 -3.65
N TRP A 39 4.71 -1.76 -4.52
CA TRP A 39 6.09 -1.49 -4.13
C TRP A 39 6.24 -0.15 -3.41
N ALA A 40 5.53 0.88 -3.85
CA ALA A 40 5.46 2.16 -3.14
C ALA A 40 4.94 1.97 -1.71
N ALA A 41 3.81 1.27 -1.54
CA ALA A 41 3.26 0.98 -0.21
C ALA A 41 4.21 0.12 0.63
N ARG A 42 4.98 -0.80 0.01
CA ARG A 42 6.03 -1.53 0.72
C ARG A 42 7.19 -0.64 1.14
N GLY A 43 7.57 0.34 0.32
CA GLY A 43 8.55 1.36 0.68
C GLY A 43 8.12 2.12 1.94
N LEU A 44 6.88 2.65 1.94
CA LEU A 44 6.29 3.37 3.08
C LEU A 44 6.14 2.50 4.35
N LEU A 45 6.12 1.17 4.21
CA LEU A 45 6.16 0.26 5.35
C LEU A 45 7.49 0.38 6.11
N TRP A 46 8.60 0.66 5.43
CA TRP A 46 9.94 0.66 6.02
C TRP A 46 10.58 2.04 6.10
N ALA A 47 10.27 2.93 5.17
CA ALA A 47 10.73 4.31 5.11
C ALA A 47 9.49 5.22 5.03
N TRP A 48 8.91 5.52 6.20
CA TRP A 48 7.74 6.38 6.30
C TRP A 48 8.11 7.85 6.11
N ASP A 49 7.20 8.59 5.48
CA ASP A 49 7.22 10.04 5.33
C ASP A 49 5.76 10.52 5.36
N ASP A 50 5.48 11.61 6.09
CA ASP A 50 4.10 12.10 6.28
C ASP A 50 3.45 12.56 4.97
N ASN A 51 4.24 12.95 3.96
CA ASN A 51 3.73 13.22 2.61
C ASN A 51 3.11 11.97 1.96
N GLY A 52 3.37 10.78 2.49
CA GLY A 52 2.78 9.52 2.07
C GLY A 52 1.34 9.30 2.52
N LEU A 53 0.83 10.10 3.47
CA LEU A 53 -0.48 9.88 4.10
C LEU A 53 -1.64 9.85 3.10
N ASP A 54 -1.73 10.84 2.22
CA ASP A 54 -2.78 10.90 1.19
C ASP A 54 -2.67 9.74 0.20
N GLY A 55 -1.43 9.34 -0.09
CA GLY A 55 -1.15 8.16 -0.89
C GLY A 55 -1.70 6.87 -0.29
N VAL A 56 -1.48 6.66 1.01
CA VAL A 56 -2.02 5.50 1.74
C VAL A 56 -3.55 5.58 1.79
N ARG A 57 -4.13 6.77 2.03
CA ARG A 57 -5.57 7.00 2.04
C ARG A 57 -6.22 6.59 0.70
N MET A 58 -5.61 6.95 -0.42
CA MET A 58 -6.05 6.53 -1.75
C MET A 58 -5.88 5.01 -1.95
N ALA A 59 -4.75 4.45 -1.53
CA ALA A 59 -4.42 3.04 -1.71
C ALA A 59 -5.37 2.08 -0.95
N LEU A 60 -5.98 2.53 0.17
CA LEU A 60 -7.03 1.77 0.87
C LEU A 60 -8.29 1.54 0.02
N ARG A 61 -8.49 2.32 -1.05
CA ARG A 61 -9.64 2.22 -1.96
C ARG A 61 -9.26 1.70 -3.35
N ASP A 62 -8.03 1.22 -3.51
CA ASP A 62 -7.52 0.80 -4.80
C ASP A 62 -8.34 -0.37 -5.38
N PRO A 63 -8.63 -0.40 -6.69
CA PRO A 63 -9.32 -1.54 -7.30
C PRO A 63 -8.55 -2.86 -7.11
N GLN A 64 -7.22 -2.81 -7.06
CA GLN A 64 -6.37 -3.98 -6.90
C GLN A 64 -6.21 -4.34 -5.43
N TRP A 65 -6.72 -5.52 -5.07
CA TRP A 65 -6.77 -6.00 -3.68
C TRP A 65 -5.40 -6.01 -3.00
N ARG A 66 -4.32 -6.27 -3.76
CA ARG A 66 -2.97 -6.34 -3.21
C ARG A 66 -2.43 -4.97 -2.80
N VAL A 67 -2.89 -3.90 -3.43
CA VAL A 67 -2.59 -2.53 -3.02
C VAL A 67 -3.31 -2.22 -1.71
N ARG A 68 -4.61 -2.57 -1.60
CA ARG A 68 -5.37 -2.43 -0.35
C ARG A 68 -4.76 -3.21 0.81
N GLU A 69 -4.32 -4.46 0.58
CA GLU A 69 -3.63 -5.28 1.58
C GLU A 69 -2.37 -4.56 2.11
N MET A 70 -1.55 -4.02 1.22
CA MET A 70 -0.31 -3.32 1.61
C MET A 70 -0.60 -2.01 2.33
N ALA A 71 -1.58 -1.24 1.88
CA ALA A 71 -1.99 0.01 2.53
C ALA A 71 -2.46 -0.25 3.97
N ALA A 72 -3.29 -1.27 4.20
CA ALA A 72 -3.72 -1.65 5.56
C ALA A 72 -2.54 -2.02 6.47
N LYS A 73 -1.50 -2.67 5.94
CA LYS A 73 -0.26 -2.96 6.70
C LYS A 73 0.53 -1.70 7.05
N VAL A 74 0.60 -0.73 6.14
CA VAL A 74 1.24 0.57 6.42
C VAL A 74 0.50 1.30 7.54
N VAL A 75 -0.83 1.37 7.45
CA VAL A 75 -1.68 1.95 8.52
C VAL A 75 -1.38 1.32 9.88
N ALA A 76 -1.33 -0.01 9.94
CA ALA A 76 -1.04 -0.74 11.17
C ALA A 76 0.36 -0.44 11.72
N ARG A 77 1.38 -0.42 10.85
CA ARG A 77 2.78 -0.26 11.26
C ARG A 77 3.12 1.15 11.69
N GLN A 78 2.60 2.15 10.98
CA GLN A 78 2.88 3.56 11.25
C GLN A 78 1.84 4.19 12.20
N LEU A 79 0.89 3.40 12.72
CA LEU A 79 -0.16 3.82 13.64
C LEU A 79 -0.96 5.04 13.13
N LEU A 80 -1.40 4.98 11.87
CA LEU A 80 -2.14 6.07 11.22
C LEU A 80 -3.60 6.12 11.68
N GLY A 81 -3.84 6.66 12.89
CA GLY A 81 -5.15 6.74 13.55
C GLY A 81 -6.24 7.42 12.72
N ASP A 82 -5.90 8.49 12.00
CA ASP A 82 -6.80 9.21 11.08
C ASP A 82 -7.42 8.33 10.00
N LEU A 83 -6.77 7.20 9.68
CA LEU A 83 -7.24 6.25 8.67
C LEU A 83 -8.04 5.08 9.27
N LEU A 84 -8.30 5.08 10.58
CA LEU A 84 -9.07 4.05 11.27
C LEU A 84 -10.44 3.78 10.61
N PRO A 85 -11.27 4.80 10.27
CA PRO A 85 -12.56 4.54 9.63
C PRO A 85 -12.41 3.91 8.24
N ALA A 86 -11.36 4.27 7.50
CA ALA A 86 -11.12 3.73 6.15
C ALA A 86 -10.64 2.28 6.20
N VAL A 87 -9.70 1.95 7.10
CA VAL A 87 -9.21 0.58 7.24
C VAL A 87 -10.24 -0.34 7.91
N ALA A 88 -11.09 0.17 8.80
CA ALA A 88 -12.16 -0.60 9.42
C ALA A 88 -13.19 -1.11 8.40
N LYS A 89 -13.47 -0.35 7.35
CA LYS A 89 -14.35 -0.77 6.23
C LYS A 89 -13.78 -1.97 5.48
N LEU A 90 -12.46 -2.09 5.37
CA LEU A 90 -11.80 -3.21 4.69
C LEU A 90 -11.91 -4.55 5.44
N ARG A 91 -12.44 -4.55 6.68
CA ARG A 91 -12.86 -5.80 7.33
C ARG A 91 -14.06 -6.44 6.64
N GLY A 92 -14.77 -5.75 5.76
CA GLY A 92 -15.77 -6.32 4.86
C GLY A 92 -15.24 -6.71 3.48
N ASP A 93 -13.93 -6.59 3.21
CA ASP A 93 -13.37 -6.88 1.90
C ASP A 93 -13.54 -8.38 1.55
N PRO A 94 -14.01 -8.73 0.33
CA PRO A 94 -14.20 -10.12 -0.07
C PRO A 94 -12.89 -10.91 -0.15
N VAL A 95 -11.74 -10.23 -0.26
CA VAL A 95 -10.43 -10.89 -0.28
C VAL A 95 -9.94 -11.09 1.14
N LEU A 96 -9.88 -12.35 1.58
CA LEU A 96 -9.50 -12.74 2.95
C LEU A 96 -8.16 -12.14 3.42
N ARG A 97 -7.20 -11.94 2.51
CA ARG A 97 -5.91 -11.30 2.82
C ARG A 97 -6.07 -9.83 3.20
N VAL A 98 -6.95 -9.11 2.51
CA VAL A 98 -7.26 -7.71 2.82
C VAL A 98 -8.02 -7.63 4.14
N HIS A 99 -9.04 -8.48 4.31
CA HIS A 99 -9.77 -8.62 5.57
C HIS A 99 -8.81 -8.84 6.76
N ALA A 100 -7.90 -9.82 6.67
CA ALA A 100 -6.97 -10.13 7.74
C ALA A 100 -5.95 -9.00 8.01
N ALA A 101 -5.54 -8.24 6.99
CA ALA A 101 -4.69 -7.07 7.17
C ALA A 101 -5.46 -5.93 7.87
N ALA A 102 -6.70 -5.68 7.45
CA ALA A 102 -7.56 -4.66 8.02
C ALA A 102 -7.91 -4.94 9.48
N THR A 103 -8.28 -6.19 9.81
CA THR A 103 -8.57 -6.61 11.19
C THR A 103 -7.39 -6.38 12.12
N ARG A 104 -6.17 -6.70 11.66
CA ARG A 104 -4.93 -6.43 12.42
C ARG A 104 -4.67 -4.94 12.59
N ALA A 105 -4.85 -4.15 11.53
CA ALA A 105 -4.67 -2.71 11.59
C ALA A 105 -5.60 -2.05 12.62
N VAL A 106 -6.89 -2.40 12.60
CA VAL A 106 -7.87 -1.91 13.58
C VAL A 106 -7.43 -2.27 15.00
N ALA A 107 -7.07 -3.53 15.25
CA ALA A 107 -6.65 -3.98 16.58
C ALA A 107 -5.41 -3.20 17.09
N MET A 108 -4.44 -2.94 16.21
CA MET A 108 -3.24 -2.17 16.56
C MET A 108 -3.58 -0.71 16.90
N LEU A 109 -4.39 -0.04 16.07
CA LEU A 109 -4.77 1.35 16.32
C LEU A 109 -5.56 1.49 17.63
N THR A 110 -6.54 0.62 17.86
CA THR A 110 -7.36 0.69 19.07
C THR A 110 -6.58 0.35 20.34
N SER A 111 -5.57 -0.54 20.25
CA SER A 111 -4.72 -0.86 21.42
C SER A 111 -3.69 0.23 21.72
N ALA A 112 -3.27 1.00 20.71
CA ALA A 112 -2.37 2.14 20.88
C ALA A 112 -3.09 3.42 21.37
N GLY A 113 -4.43 3.45 21.37
CA GLY A 113 -5.21 4.67 21.65
C GLY A 113 -5.05 5.74 20.58
N ALA A 114 -4.71 5.33 19.35
CA ALA A 114 -4.50 6.17 18.18
C ALA A 114 -5.80 6.39 17.38
#